data_AF-A0AAD9NDL3-F1
#
_entry.id   AF-A0AAD9NDL3-F1
#
_cell.length_a   1.000
_cell.length_b   1.000
_cell.length_c   1.000
_cell.angle_alpha   90.00
_cell.angle_beta   90.00
_cell.angle_gamma   90.00
#
_symmetry.space_group_name_H-M   'P 1'
#
loop_
_entity.id
_entity.type
_entity.pdbx_description
1 polymer ?
#
loop_
_entity_poly.entity_id
_entity_poly.type
_entity_poly.pdbx_seq_one_letter_code
_entity_poly.pdbx_strand_id
1 'polypeptide(L)'
;MFSSMFRYNNDTGETLVKEPGLYYIYSQITMSTNALRSGYSIYIDGKAHFTCVCHRSVNSSNEMLQNTCTSSGLVVLSRRQKISLGVESEDLHALMKPRLSFWGMIKLAGFRYVIE
;
A
#
# COMPACT_ATOMS: atom_id res chain seq x y z
N MET A 1 -3.44 -28.19 -5.15
CA MET A 1 -2.36 -27.33 -4.65
C MET A 1 -2.67 -25.91 -5.09
N PHE A 2 -3.12 -25.03 -4.19
CA PHE A 2 -3.42 -23.64 -4.56
C PHE A 2 -2.09 -22.88 -4.76
N SER A 3 -1.76 -22.54 -6.00
CA SER A 3 -0.62 -21.67 -6.30
C SER A 3 -0.94 -20.27 -5.76
N SER A 4 -0.01 -19.66 -5.03
CA SER A 4 -0.13 -18.27 -4.59
C SER A 4 -0.29 -17.34 -5.81
N MET A 5 -1.38 -16.56 -5.82
CA MET A 5 -1.75 -15.60 -6.89
C MET A 5 -0.76 -14.44 -7.04
N PHE A 6 0.13 -14.29 -6.05
CA PHE A 6 1.15 -13.24 -5.98
C PHE A 6 2.49 -13.79 -5.47
N ARG A 7 3.56 -13.02 -5.64
CA ARG A 7 4.89 -13.29 -5.07
C ARG A 7 5.45 -12.01 -4.46
N TYR A 8 5.70 -12.03 -3.15
CA TYR A 8 6.43 -10.97 -2.46
C TYR A 8 7.93 -11.14 -2.66
N ASN A 9 8.64 -10.03 -2.89
CA ASN A 9 10.10 -9.98 -2.91
C ASN A 9 10.58 -9.30 -1.62
N ASN A 10 11.27 -10.04 -0.75
CA ASN A 10 11.78 -9.52 0.51
C ASN A 10 12.87 -8.46 0.31
N ASP A 11 13.62 -8.53 -0.79
CA ASP A 11 14.75 -7.62 -1.03
C ASP A 11 14.28 -6.24 -1.52
N THR A 12 13.19 -6.21 -2.30
CA THR A 12 12.65 -4.96 -2.88
C THR A 12 11.38 -4.47 -2.20
N GLY A 13 10.72 -5.30 -1.40
CA GLY A 13 9.39 -5.02 -0.85
C GLY A 13 8.27 -5.02 -1.89
N GLU A 14 8.54 -5.38 -3.14
CA GLU A 14 7.55 -5.41 -4.21
C GLU A 14 6.75 -6.72 -4.21
N THR A 15 5.49 -6.65 -4.63
CA THR A 15 4.67 -7.83 -4.91
C THR A 15 4.34 -7.93 -6.38
N LEU A 16 4.71 -9.07 -6.97
CA LEU A 16 4.42 -9.41 -8.35
C LEU A 16 3.08 -10.14 -8.46
N VAL A 17 2.17 -9.63 -9.29
CA VAL A 17 0.90 -10.27 -9.64
C VAL A 17 1.14 -11.43 -10.61
N LYS A 18 0.68 -12.64 -10.28
CA LYS A 18 0.83 -13.82 -11.17
C LYS A 18 -0.39 -14.07 -12.04
N GLU A 19 -1.57 -13.65 -11.60
CA GLU A 19 -2.84 -13.88 -12.29
C GLU A 19 -3.62 -12.59 -12.49
N PRO A 20 -4.21 -12.37 -13.67
CA PRO A 20 -5.09 -11.23 -13.87
C PRO A 20 -6.40 -11.38 -13.06
N GLY A 21 -7.00 -10.26 -12.70
CA GLY A 21 -8.26 -10.24 -11.97
C GLY A 21 -8.63 -8.91 -11.35
N LEU A 22 -9.78 -8.88 -10.67
CA LEU A 22 -10.19 -7.80 -9.78
C LEU A 22 -9.67 -8.11 -8.37
N TYR A 23 -8.93 -7.18 -7.79
CA TYR A 23 -8.33 -7.31 -6.48
C TYR A 23 -8.82 -6.22 -5.54
N TYR A 24 -9.15 -6.59 -4.32
CA TYR A 24 -9.25 -5.65 -3.20
C TYR A 24 -7.88 -5.53 -2.55
N ILE A 25 -7.31 -4.33 -2.55
CA ILE A 25 -6.05 -4.02 -1.87
C ILE A 25 -6.37 -3.19 -0.63
N TYR A 26 -5.71 -3.49 0.48
CA TYR A 26 -5.80 -2.71 1.71
C TYR A 26 -4.43 -2.55 2.35
N SER A 27 -4.26 -1.47 3.07
CA SER A 27 -3.03 -1.16 3.79
C SER A 27 -3.33 -0.23 4.95
N GLN A 28 -2.53 -0.38 5.99
CA GLN A 28 -2.50 0.49 7.15
C GLN A 28 -1.04 0.71 7.52
N ILE A 29 -0.62 1.95 7.67
CA ILE A 29 0.74 2.30 8.09
C ILE A 29 0.64 3.27 9.25
N THR A 30 1.25 2.89 10.38
CA THR A 30 1.41 3.79 11.52
C THR A 30 2.73 4.52 11.37
N MET A 31 2.67 5.85 11.35
CA MET A 31 3.79 6.73 11.06
C MET A 31 4.02 7.65 12.26
N SER A 32 5.29 7.84 12.61
CA SER A 32 5.75 8.77 13.62
C SER A 32 6.48 9.90 12.91
N THR A 33 5.95 11.12 12.98
CA THR A 33 6.58 12.31 12.37
C THR A 33 6.18 13.59 13.11
N ASN A 34 6.99 14.64 12.97
CA ASN A 34 6.65 16.01 13.37
C ASN A 34 6.20 16.87 12.15
N ALA A 35 6.16 16.29 10.94
CA ALA A 35 5.72 16.98 9.73
C ALA A 35 4.23 17.36 9.78
N LEU A 36 3.85 18.45 9.12
CA LEU A 36 2.45 18.90 9.08
C LEU A 36 1.52 17.94 8.32
N ARG A 37 2.10 17.25 7.33
CA ARG A 37 1.45 16.27 6.48
C ARG A 37 2.29 15.00 6.47
N SER A 38 1.62 13.87 6.63
CA SER A 38 2.22 12.54 6.51
C SER A 38 1.32 11.68 5.65
N GLY A 39 1.89 10.62 5.07
CA GLY A 39 1.13 9.79 4.17
C GLY A 39 1.99 8.78 3.44
N TYR A 40 1.30 7.87 2.77
CA TYR A 40 1.90 6.90 1.90
C TYR A 40 0.95 6.62 0.74
N SER A 41 1.53 6.08 -0.33
CA SER A 41 0.81 5.64 -1.51
C SER A 41 1.04 4.16 -1.77
N ILE A 42 0.01 3.50 -2.27
CA ILE A 42 0.10 2.19 -2.90
C ILE A 42 0.37 2.42 -4.39
N TYR A 43 1.50 1.93 -4.85
CA TYR A 43 1.95 2.06 -6.22
C TYR A 43 1.67 0.78 -7.00
N ILE A 44 1.26 0.93 -8.26
CA ILE A 44 1.16 -0.15 -9.24
C ILE A 44 2.01 0.26 -10.44
N ASP A 45 3.02 -0.54 -10.77
CA ASP A 45 4.03 -0.24 -11.80
C ASP A 45 4.62 1.18 -11.67
N GLY A 46 4.86 1.61 -10.43
CA GLY A 46 5.44 2.93 -10.12
C GLY A 46 4.45 4.11 -10.14
N LYS A 47 3.18 3.89 -10.47
CA LYS A 47 2.14 4.93 -10.42
C LYS A 47 1.35 4.82 -9.11
N ALA A 48 1.10 5.95 -8.43
CA ALA A 48 0.23 5.96 -7.26
C ALA A 48 -1.22 5.67 -7.66
N HIS A 49 -1.86 4.70 -7.00
CA HIS A 49 -3.26 4.32 -7.22
C HIS A 49 -4.16 4.63 -6.03
N PHE A 50 -3.65 4.43 -4.82
CA PHE A 50 -4.34 4.78 -3.58
C PHE A 50 -3.38 5.56 -2.70
N THR A 51 -3.81 6.71 -2.19
CA THR A 51 -2.99 7.57 -1.34
C THR A 51 -3.74 7.84 -0.04
N CYS A 52 -3.02 7.71 1.07
CA CYS A 52 -3.52 8.06 2.39
C CYS A 52 -2.73 9.27 2.89
N VAL A 53 -3.44 10.31 3.34
CA VAL A 53 -2.83 11.54 3.88
C VAL A 53 -3.43 11.84 5.24
N CYS A 54 -2.56 12.00 6.24
CA CYS A 54 -2.89 12.52 7.55
C CYS A 54 -2.34 13.94 7.68
N HIS A 55 -3.17 14.85 8.21
CA HIS A 55 -2.79 16.20 8.55
C HIS A 55 -2.72 16.36 10.07
N ARG A 56 -1.71 17.06 10.59
CA ARG A 56 -1.70 17.51 11.98
C ARG A 56 -2.14 18.96 12.09
N SER A 57 -2.66 19.32 13.25
CA SER A 57 -2.97 20.72 13.58
C SER A 57 -1.69 21.52 13.81
N VAL A 58 -1.67 22.75 13.30
CA VAL A 58 -0.54 23.70 13.39
C VAL A 58 -0.20 24.06 14.86
N ASN A 59 -1.15 23.89 15.79
CA ASN A 59 -0.95 24.21 17.20
C ASN A 59 -0.22 23.11 17.99
N SER A 60 0.09 21.96 17.37
CA SER A 60 0.98 20.99 18.00
C SER A 60 2.41 21.51 17.94
N SER A 61 3.10 21.48 19.08
CA SER A 61 4.55 21.65 19.22
C SER A 61 5.31 20.85 18.15
N ASN A 62 6.62 21.07 17.97
CA ASN A 62 7.49 20.21 17.14
C ASN A 62 7.65 18.77 17.71
N GLU A 63 6.65 18.30 18.46
CA GLU A 63 6.57 16.98 19.04
C GLU A 63 6.31 15.94 17.95
N MET A 64 6.92 14.77 18.18
CA MET A 64 6.78 13.61 17.33
C MET A 64 5.45 12.93 17.64
N LEU A 65 4.49 13.00 16.71
CA LEU A 65 3.17 12.39 16.88
C LEU A 65 3.02 11.13 16.03
N GLN A 66 2.23 10.18 16.55
CA GLN A 66 1.93 8.93 15.86
C GLN A 66 0.53 8.97 15.26
N ASN A 67 0.42 8.72 13.96
CA ASN A 67 -0.84 8.60 13.25
C ASN A 67 -0.89 7.30 12.47
N THR A 68 -2.04 6.63 12.52
CA THR A 68 -2.33 5.47 11.67
C THR A 68 -3.12 5.94 10.46
N CYS A 69 -2.55 5.75 9.26
CA CYS A 69 -3.22 6.04 8.01
C CYS A 69 -3.60 4.73 7.33
N THR A 70 -4.87 4.61 6.91
CA THR A 70 -5.41 3.41 6.28
C THR A 70 -6.02 3.76 4.92
N SER A 71 -5.69 2.99 3.89
CA SER A 71 -6.28 3.11 2.56
C SER A 71 -6.54 1.75 1.93
N SER A 72 -7.65 1.65 1.20
CA SER A 72 -8.06 0.43 0.52
C SER A 72 -8.92 0.73 -0.70
N GLY A 73 -9.01 -0.23 -1.62
CA GLY A 73 -9.83 -0.08 -2.81
C GLY A 73 -9.79 -1.29 -3.73
N LEU A 74 -10.65 -1.25 -4.75
CA LEU A 74 -10.70 -2.24 -5.81
C LEU A 74 -9.85 -1.80 -7.01
N VAL A 75 -9.08 -2.72 -7.58
CA VAL A 75 -8.28 -2.47 -8.76
C VAL A 75 -8.21 -3.70 -9.67
N VAL A 76 -8.27 -3.47 -10.97
CA VAL A 76 -8.01 -4.50 -11.98
C VAL A 76 -6.50 -4.61 -12.16
N LEU A 77 -5.97 -5.81 -11.94
CA LEU A 77 -4.55 -6.11 -12.10
C LEU A 77 -4.33 -7.09 -13.25
N SER A 78 -3.26 -6.85 -13.99
CA SER A 78 -2.73 -7.72 -15.02
C SER A 78 -1.55 -8.54 -14.51
N ARG A 79 -1.26 -9.65 -15.19
CA ARG A 79 -0.10 -10.48 -14.88
C ARG A 79 1.20 -9.67 -15.04
N ARG A 80 2.15 -9.89 -14.12
CA ARG A 80 3.46 -9.22 -14.00
C ARG A 80 3.43 -7.77 -13.51
N GLN A 81 2.26 -7.18 -13.23
CA GLN A 81 2.26 -5.89 -12.56
C GLN A 81 2.88 -5.99 -11.17
N LYS A 82 3.58 -4.93 -10.77
CA LYS A 82 4.27 -4.82 -9.50
C LYS A 82 3.55 -3.86 -8.58
N ILE A 83 3.37 -4.26 -7.34
CA ILE A 83 2.77 -3.45 -6.28
C ILE A 83 3.83 -3.12 -5.25
N SER A 84 3.90 -1.86 -4.81
CA SER A 84 4.76 -1.42 -3.71
C SER A 84 4.05 -0.37 -2.86
N LEU A 85 4.56 -0.12 -1.66
CA LEU A 85 4.15 0.99 -0.81
C LEU A 85 5.32 1.97 -0.72
N GLY A 86 5.02 3.26 -0.74
CA GLY A 86 6.03 4.32 -0.61
C GLY A 86 5.49 5.49 0.19
N VAL A 87 6.36 6.10 1.00
CA VAL A 87 6.06 7.29 1.81
C VAL A 87 6.49 8.55 1.05
N GLU A 88 5.78 9.65 1.22
CA GLU A 88 6.03 10.90 0.48
C GLU A 88 7.03 11.85 1.16
N SER A 89 7.52 11.53 2.38
CA SER A 89 8.33 12.45 3.19
C SER A 89 9.57 11.77 3.77
N GLU A 90 10.70 12.48 3.77
CA GLU A 90 12.00 11.99 4.25
C GLU A 90 12.08 11.87 5.79
N ASP A 91 11.34 12.72 6.53
CA ASP A 91 11.34 12.74 8.01
C ASP A 91 10.22 11.88 8.62
N LEU A 92 9.85 10.80 7.93
CA LEU A 92 8.74 9.94 8.30
C LEU A 92 9.23 8.55 8.72
N HIS A 93 8.96 8.20 9.98
CA HIS A 93 9.30 6.88 10.51
C HIS A 93 8.08 5.97 10.55
N ALA A 94 8.07 4.91 9.74
CA ALA A 94 7.04 3.88 9.78
C ALA A 94 7.29 2.88 10.92
N LEU A 95 6.27 2.62 11.73
CA LEU A 95 6.31 1.65 12.83
C LEU A 95 5.93 0.25 12.33
N MET A 96 6.93 -0.57 11.98
CA MET A 96 6.75 -1.89 11.36
C MET A 96 6.44 -3.00 12.38
N LYS A 97 5.36 -2.85 13.15
CA LYS A 97 4.79 -3.93 13.98
C LYS A 97 3.55 -4.50 13.30
N PRO A 98 3.36 -5.84 13.23
CA PRO A 98 2.25 -6.44 12.47
C PRO A 98 0.84 -5.94 12.84
N ARG A 99 0.62 -5.50 14.08
CA ARG A 99 -0.66 -4.93 14.53
C ARG A 99 -0.87 -3.46 14.15
N LEU A 100 0.19 -2.75 13.79
CA LEU A 100 0.20 -1.31 13.53
C LEU A 100 0.35 -0.99 12.05
N SER A 101 1.22 -1.73 11.38
CA SER A 101 1.52 -1.54 9.96
C SER A 101 1.46 -2.86 9.23
N PHE A 102 0.60 -2.92 8.23
CA PHE A 102 0.36 -4.10 7.41
C PHE A 102 -0.21 -3.70 6.05
N TRP A 103 -0.12 -4.61 5.09
CA TRP A 103 -0.81 -4.48 3.82
C TRP A 103 -1.16 -5.86 3.29
N GLY A 104 -2.18 -5.93 2.44
CA GLY A 104 -2.66 -7.19 1.90
C GLY A 104 -3.55 -7.00 0.68
N MET A 105 -3.87 -8.13 0.05
CA MET A 105 -4.76 -8.15 -1.11
C MET A 105 -5.59 -9.43 -1.17
N ILE A 106 -6.77 -9.32 -1.76
CA ILE A 106 -7.71 -10.42 -1.99
C ILE A 106 -8.13 -10.38 -3.45
N LYS A 107 -7.98 -11.48 -4.19
CA LYS A 107 -8.55 -11.61 -5.53
C LYS A 107 -10.04 -11.92 -5.40
N LEU A 108 -10.88 -11.05 -5.94
CA LEU A 108 -12.34 -11.18 -5.89
C LEU A 108 -12.92 -11.86 -7.15
N ALA A 109 -12.31 -11.60 -8.31
CA ALA A 109 -12.73 -12.19 -9.58
C ALA A 109 -11.53 -12.40 -10.51
N GLY A 110 -11.59 -13.43 -11.36
CA GLY A 110 -10.67 -13.61 -12.47
C GLY A 110 -11.20 -12.96 -13.74
N PHE A 111 -10.31 -12.46 -14.59
CA PHE A 111 -10.65 -12.08 -15.95
C PHE A 111 -10.04 -13.09 -16.93
N ARG A 112 -10.86 -13.59 -17.85
CA ARG A 112 -10.39 -14.30 -19.04
C ARG A 112 -10.48 -13.32 -20.19
N TYR A 113 -9.38 -13.16 -20.93
CA TYR A 113 -9.45 -12.51 -22.23
C TYR A 113 -10.29 -13.41 -23.13
N VAL A 114 -11.44 -12.89 -23.58
CA VAL A 114 -12.14 -13.44 -24.74
C VAL A 114 -11.43 -12.82 -25.94
N ILE A 115 -10.73 -13.64 -26.71
CA ILE A 115 -10.20 -13.21 -28.01
C ILE A 115 -11.38 -13.42 -28.97
N GLU A 116 -11.99 -12.32 -29.41
CA GLU A 116 -12.88 -12.30 -30.58
C GLU A 116 -12.04 -12.16 -31.86
#